data_AF-A0A3D2JA14-F1
#
_entry.id   AF-A0A3D2JA14-F1
#
_cell.length_a   1.000
_cell.length_b   1.000
_cell.length_c   1.000
_cell.angle_alpha   90.00
_cell.angle_beta   90.00
_cell.angle_gamma   90.00
#
_symmetry.space_group_name_H-M   'P 1'
#
loop_
_entity.id
_entity.type
_entity.pdbx_description
1 polymer ?
#
loop_
_entity_poly.entity_id
_entity_poly.type
_entity_poly.pdbx_seq_one_letter_code
_entity_poly.pdbx_strand_id
1 'polypeptide(L)'
;MNLYEQLLTIQDRLENIGAHDDSMDLVAMLLRRAEPARGDKTNTTQIQVLRHMLRMREVIDNYNIYNDLQELLSERDEIEIASHEDAAPAAYEDTERRPKPKSYYKAQKAQQEKSKKKS
;
A
#
# COMPACT_ATOMS: atom_id res chain seq x y z
N MET A 1 -9.12 -15.56 2.75
CA MET A 1 -8.02 -16.45 3.17
C MET A 1 -7.75 -16.19 4.63
N ASN A 2 -7.61 -17.26 5.41
CA ASN A 2 -7.26 -17.16 6.83
C ASN A 2 -5.73 -17.05 7.02
N LEU A 3 -5.29 -16.88 8.28
CA LEU A 3 -3.87 -16.72 8.60
C LEU A 3 -2.99 -17.85 8.05
N TYR A 4 -3.42 -19.10 8.23
CA TYR A 4 -2.66 -20.27 7.78
C TYR A 4 -2.50 -20.26 6.25
N GLU A 5 -3.59 -20.00 5.52
CA GLU A 5 -3.55 -19.87 4.06
C GLU A 5 -2.67 -18.71 3.60
N GLN A 6 -2.71 -17.57 4.29
CA GLN A 6 -1.83 -16.43 3.98
C GLN A 6 -0.35 -16.76 4.20
N LEU A 7 -0.03 -17.51 5.25
CA LEU A 7 1.35 -17.95 5.53
C LEU A 7 1.86 -18.94 4.47
N LEU A 8 1.00 -19.83 3.94
CA LEU A 8 1.36 -20.69 2.81
C LEU A 8 1.70 -19.85 1.57
N THR A 9 0.88 -18.85 1.25
CA THR A 9 1.18 -17.96 0.12
C THR A 9 2.46 -17.15 0.34
N ILE A 10 2.76 -16.76 1.58
CA ILE A 10 4.04 -16.09 1.89
C ILE A 10 5.21 -17.06 1.69
N GLN A 11 5.08 -18.32 2.13
CA GLN A 11 6.09 -19.35 1.92
C GLN A 11 6.41 -19.53 0.44
N ASP A 12 5.38 -19.74 -0.39
CA ASP A 12 5.55 -19.92 -1.84
C ASP A 12 6.26 -18.72 -2.48
N ARG A 13 5.95 -17.49 -2.03
CA ARG A 13 6.58 -16.27 -2.54
C ARG A 13 8.04 -16.16 -2.11
N LEU A 14 8.36 -16.48 -0.85
CA LEU A 14 9.75 -16.53 -0.37
C LEU A 14 10.57 -17.54 -1.16
N GLU A 15 10.02 -18.72 -1.47
CA GLU A 15 10.69 -19.71 -2.32
C GLU A 15 10.94 -19.18 -3.74
N ASN A 16 9.96 -18.48 -4.32
CA ASN A 16 10.08 -17.93 -5.67
C ASN A 16 11.16 -16.85 -5.82
N ILE A 17 11.38 -16.04 -4.78
CA ILE A 17 12.45 -15.02 -4.78
C ILE A 17 13.81 -15.57 -4.32
N GLY A 18 13.88 -16.85 -3.94
CA GLY A 18 15.09 -17.44 -3.41
C GLY A 18 15.51 -16.81 -2.07
N ALA A 19 14.54 -16.56 -1.20
CA ALA A 19 14.74 -15.98 0.12
C ALA A 19 15.70 -16.80 0.98
N HIS A 20 16.23 -16.17 2.03
CA HIS A 20 17.17 -16.79 2.95
C HIS A 20 16.50 -17.93 3.74
N ASP A 21 17.29 -18.95 4.09
CA ASP A 21 16.83 -20.10 4.89
C ASP A 21 16.21 -19.66 6.22
N ASP A 22 16.76 -18.62 6.87
CA ASP A 22 16.22 -18.03 8.10
C ASP A 22 14.74 -17.59 7.95
N SER A 23 14.39 -17.04 6.78
CA SER A 23 13.04 -16.57 6.44
C SER A 23 12.10 -17.76 6.25
N MET A 24 12.60 -18.81 5.57
CA MET A 24 11.86 -20.05 5.36
C MET A 24 11.58 -20.77 6.69
N ASP A 25 12.56 -20.83 7.58
CA ASP A 25 12.43 -21.44 8.91
C ASP A 25 11.43 -20.67 9.79
N LEU A 26 11.46 -19.34 9.75
CA LEU A 26 10.48 -18.51 10.46
C LEU A 26 9.05 -18.82 9.99
N VAL A 27 8.82 -18.84 8.68
CA VAL A 27 7.48 -19.09 8.13
C VAL A 27 7.03 -20.52 8.42
N ALA A 28 7.91 -21.51 8.31
CA ALA A 28 7.60 -22.89 8.68
C ALA A 28 7.21 -23.02 10.16
N MET A 29 7.90 -22.31 11.05
CA MET A 29 7.57 -22.25 12.48
C MET A 29 6.19 -21.60 12.72
N LEU A 30 5.89 -20.49 12.03
CA LEU A 30 4.58 -19.83 12.12
C LEU A 30 3.44 -20.69 11.57
N LEU A 31 3.67 -21.41 10.47
CA LEU A 31 2.70 -22.37 9.90
C LEU A 31 2.34 -23.46 10.90
N ARG A 32 3.34 -24.08 11.54
CA ARG A 32 3.11 -25.09 12.58
C ARG A 32 2.28 -24.55 13.75
N ARG A 33 2.49 -23.28 14.13
CA ARG A 33 1.70 -22.62 15.19
C ARG A 33 0.27 -22.31 14.73
N ALA A 34 0.09 -21.97 13.46
CA ALA A 34 -1.20 -21.64 12.87
C ALA A 34 -2.02 -22.87 12.42
N GLU A 35 -1.43 -24.07 12.37
CA GLU A 35 -2.09 -25.32 11.95
C GLU A 35 -3.47 -25.55 12.63
N PRO A 36 -3.65 -25.35 13.94
CA PRO A 36 -4.96 -25.54 14.58
C PRO A 36 -6.04 -24.57 14.05
N ALA A 37 -5.62 -23.42 13.51
CA ALA A 37 -6.48 -22.40 12.93
C ALA A 37 -6.65 -22.55 11.40
N ARG A 38 -6.18 -23.66 10.80
CA ARG A 38 -6.30 -23.91 9.35
C ARG A 38 -7.73 -23.83 8.81
N GLY A 39 -8.72 -24.20 9.62
CA GLY A 39 -10.14 -24.11 9.28
C GLY A 39 -10.85 -22.85 9.79
N ASP A 40 -10.09 -21.89 10.33
CA ASP A 40 -10.68 -20.67 10.88
C ASP A 40 -11.34 -19.84 9.76
N LYS A 41 -12.49 -19.25 10.07
CA LYS A 41 -13.27 -18.38 9.19
C LYS A 41 -12.82 -16.92 9.28
N THR A 42 -11.94 -16.59 10.23
CA THR A 42 -11.36 -15.25 10.34
C THR A 42 -10.54 -14.93 9.10
N ASN A 43 -10.99 -13.94 8.34
CA ASN A 43 -10.25 -13.46 7.18
C ASN A 43 -9.13 -12.52 7.62
N THR A 44 -7.97 -12.64 6.97
CA THR A 44 -6.84 -11.73 7.16
C THR A 44 -6.16 -11.49 5.82
N THR A 45 -5.65 -10.27 5.59
CA THR A 45 -4.94 -9.95 4.35
C THR A 45 -3.46 -10.22 4.47
N GLN A 46 -2.79 -10.51 3.35
CA GLN A 46 -1.35 -10.77 3.35
C GLN A 46 -0.53 -9.58 3.89
N ILE A 47 -0.90 -8.35 3.54
CA ILE A 47 -0.26 -7.13 4.09
C ILE A 47 -0.36 -7.07 5.62
N GLN A 48 -1.51 -7.44 6.19
CA GLN A 48 -1.66 -7.44 7.65
C GLN A 48 -0.72 -8.45 8.31
N VAL A 49 -0.59 -9.64 7.71
CA VAL A 49 0.34 -10.68 8.17
C VAL A 49 1.78 -10.21 8.06
N LEU A 50 2.21 -9.70 6.89
CA LEU A 50 3.58 -9.21 6.67
C LEU A 50 3.94 -8.07 7.63
N ARG A 51 3.04 -7.08 7.80
CA ARG A 51 3.24 -5.99 8.76
C ARG A 51 3.32 -6.50 10.20
N HIS A 52 2.62 -7.57 10.54
CA HIS A 52 2.73 -8.18 11.86
C HIS A 52 4.08 -8.89 12.03
N MET A 53 4.51 -9.68 11.03
CA MET A 53 5.80 -10.37 11.03
C MET A 53 6.98 -9.40 11.16
N LEU A 54 6.96 -8.27 10.44
CA LEU A 54 7.98 -7.22 10.52
C LEU A 54 8.12 -6.59 11.92
N ARG A 55 7.16 -6.79 12.83
CA ARG A 55 7.22 -6.32 14.22
C ARG A 55 7.67 -7.41 15.20
N MET A 56 7.87 -8.64 14.73
CA MET A 56 8.38 -9.73 15.55
C MET A 56 9.84 -9.49 15.88
N ARG A 57 10.25 -9.85 17.09
CA ARG A 57 11.63 -9.63 17.55
C ARG A 57 12.63 -10.43 16.72
N GLU A 58 12.27 -11.65 16.36
CA GLU A 58 13.05 -12.54 15.51
C GLU A 58 13.35 -11.93 14.13
N VAL A 59 12.46 -11.07 13.63
CA VAL A 59 12.62 -10.36 12.36
C VAL A 59 13.41 -9.07 12.54
N ILE A 60 13.13 -8.30 13.58
CA ILE A 60 13.84 -7.04 13.87
C ILE A 60 15.34 -7.29 14.10
N ASP A 61 15.68 -8.40 14.78
CA ASP A 61 17.05 -8.75 15.13
C ASP A 61 17.79 -9.50 14.00
N ASN A 62 17.12 -9.87 12.90
CA ASN A 62 17.72 -10.57 11.75
C ASN A 62 17.46 -9.85 10.43
N TYR A 63 18.51 -9.21 9.89
CA TYR A 63 18.46 -8.45 8.64
C TYR A 63 18.06 -9.28 7.41
N ASN A 64 18.41 -10.56 7.35
CA ASN A 64 18.04 -11.42 6.21
C ASN A 64 16.52 -11.53 6.14
N ILE A 65 15.91 -11.89 7.27
CA ILE A 65 14.45 -12.03 7.37
C ILE A 65 13.76 -10.70 7.14
N TYR A 66 14.27 -9.63 7.75
CA TYR A 66 13.68 -8.30 7.58
C TYR A 66 13.66 -7.87 6.11
N ASN A 67 14.77 -8.05 5.38
CA ASN A 67 14.89 -7.65 3.98
C ASN A 67 13.97 -8.47 3.08
N ASP A 68 13.95 -9.80 3.23
CA ASP A 68 13.08 -10.67 2.43
C ASP A 68 11.59 -10.32 2.63
N LEU A 69 11.18 -10.04 3.87
CA LEU A 69 9.79 -9.64 4.16
C LEU A 69 9.46 -8.23 3.67
N GLN A 70 10.43 -7.31 3.61
CA GLN A 70 10.26 -6.00 3.00
C GLN A 70 10.12 -6.08 1.48
N GLU A 71 10.87 -6.97 0.83
CA GLU A 71 10.76 -7.23 -0.60
C GLU A 71 9.35 -7.72 -0.95
N LEU A 72 8.83 -8.71 -0.21
CA LEU A 72 7.47 -9.20 -0.40
C LEU A 72 6.37 -8.15 -0.17
N LEU A 73 6.60 -7.23 0.78
CA LEU A 73 5.68 -6.13 1.04
C LEU A 73 5.70 -5.12 -0.11
N SER A 74 6.89 -4.79 -0.62
CA SER A 74 7.09 -3.80 -1.69
C SER A 74 6.48 -4.26 -3.01
N GLU A 75 6.71 -5.53 -3.42
CA GLU A 75 6.06 -6.11 -4.60
C GLU A 75 4.54 -6.01 -4.54
N ARG A 76 3.95 -6.13 -3.34
CA ARG A 76 2.50 -6.10 -3.17
C ARG A 76 1.96 -4.67 -3.19
N ASP A 77 2.68 -3.71 -2.60
CA ASP A 77 2.32 -2.30 -2.70
C ASP A 77 2.40 -1.83 -4.17
N GLU A 78 3.35 -2.31 -4.96
CA GLU A 78 3.43 -2.03 -6.41
C GLU A 78 2.22 -2.59 -7.19
N ILE A 79 1.78 -3.82 -6.89
CA ILE A 79 0.59 -4.41 -7.52
C ILE A 79 -0.69 -3.69 -7.10
N GLU A 80 -0.84 -3.34 -5.81
CA GLU A 80 -2.00 -2.59 -5.32
C GLU A 80 -2.04 -1.18 -5.94
N ILE A 81 -0.91 -0.49 -6.05
CA ILE A 81 -0.82 0.82 -6.74
C ILE A 81 -1.18 0.68 -8.21
N ALA A 82 -0.60 -0.26 -8.95
CA ALA A 82 -0.91 -0.48 -10.37
C ALA A 82 -2.39 -0.81 -10.59
N SER A 83 -2.99 -1.63 -9.71
CA SER A 83 -4.42 -1.94 -9.76
C SER A 83 -5.32 -0.74 -9.42
N HIS A 84 -4.84 0.18 -8.59
CA HIS A 84 -5.53 1.43 -8.27
C HIS A 84 -5.38 2.48 -9.38
N GLU A 85 -4.24 2.53 -10.08
CA GLU A 85 -4.03 3.42 -11.23
C GLU A 85 -4.91 3.04 -12.42
N ASP A 86 -5.10 1.73 -12.68
CA ASP A 86 -6.03 1.26 -13.71
C ASP A 86 -7.53 1.46 -13.33
N ALA A 87 -7.83 1.54 -12.03
CA ALA A 87 -9.18 1.75 -11.51
C ALA A 87 -9.50 3.22 -11.18
N ALA A 88 -8.52 4.12 -11.23
CA ALA A 88 -8.72 5.54 -10.99
C ALA A 88 -9.26 6.19 -12.28
N PRO A 89 -10.54 6.60 -12.35
CA PRO A 89 -10.93 7.56 -13.38
C PRO A 89 -10.05 8.79 -13.20
N ALA A 90 -9.56 9.37 -14.30
CA ALA A 90 -8.74 10.57 -14.33
C ALA A 90 -9.46 11.75 -13.65
N ALA A 91 -9.44 11.78 -12.32
CA ALA A 91 -10.12 12.76 -11.48
C ALA A 91 -9.17 13.94 -11.24
N TYR A 92 -8.77 14.57 -12.33
CA TYR A 92 -8.36 15.97 -12.34
C TYR A 92 -9.55 16.84 -12.76
N GLU A 93 -10.73 16.60 -12.17
CA GLU A 93 -11.78 17.61 -12.15
C GLU A 93 -11.65 18.39 -10.85
N ASP A 94 -10.97 19.53 -10.95
CA ASP A 94 -10.99 20.62 -9.97
C ASP A 94 -12.43 21.11 -9.79
N THR A 95 -13.19 20.41 -8.96
CA THR A 95 -14.59 20.74 -8.61
C THR A 95 -14.69 21.56 -7.33
N GLU A 96 -13.57 22.06 -6.81
CA GLU A 96 -13.64 23.00 -5.69
C GLU A 96 -14.05 24.37 -6.22
N ARG A 97 -15.35 24.68 -6.11
CA ARG A 97 -15.87 26.05 -6.16
C ARG A 97 -15.32 26.86 -4.97
N ARG A 98 -14.01 27.14 -4.97
CA ARG A 98 -13.40 28.11 -4.07
C ARG A 98 -13.82 29.50 -4.54
N PRO A 99 -14.36 30.36 -3.67
CA PRO A 99 -14.64 31.74 -4.03
C PRO A 99 -13.33 32.39 -4.50
N LYS A 100 -13.36 33.00 -5.68
CA LYS A 100 -12.15 33.61 -6.26
C LYS A 100 -11.60 34.69 -5.32
N PRO A 101 -10.27 34.76 -5.14
CA PRO A 101 -9.67 35.73 -4.23
C PRO A 101 -10.01 37.16 -4.66
N LYS A 102 -10.09 38.09 -3.70
CA LYS A 102 -10.46 39.52 -3.94
C LYS A 102 -9.60 40.20 -5.02
N SER A 103 -8.37 39.73 -5.26
CA SER A 103 -7.51 40.19 -6.34
C SER A 103 -8.11 39.96 -7.73
N TYR A 104 -8.84 38.86 -7.94
CA TYR A 104 -9.49 38.54 -9.21
C TYR A 104 -10.52 39.61 -9.61
N TYR A 105 -11.39 40.00 -8.69
CA TYR A 105 -12.40 41.04 -8.94
C TYR A 105 -11.78 42.43 -9.13
N LYS A 106 -10.67 42.73 -8.45
CA LYS A 106 -9.91 43.98 -8.68
C LYS A 106 -9.31 44.02 -10.09
N ALA A 107 -8.72 42.92 -10.55
CA ALA A 107 -8.18 42.81 -11.90
C ALA A 107 -9.29 42.92 -12.97
N GLN A 108 -10.43 42.26 -12.75
CA GLN A 108 -11.58 42.33 -13.66
C GLN A 108 -12.14 43.75 -13.76
N LYS A 109 -12.26 44.46 -12.63
CA LYS A 109 -12.74 45.85 -12.62
C LYS A 109 -11.76 46.78 -13.34
N ALA A 110 -10.45 46.60 -13.13
CA ALA A 110 -9.42 47.37 -13.82
C ALA A 110 -9.40 47.12 -15.34
N GLN A 111 -9.69 45.89 -15.79
CA GLN A 111 -9.82 45.59 -17.21
C GLN A 111 -11.08 46.22 -17.81
N GLN A 112 -12.21 46.20 -17.11
CA GLN A 112 -13.45 46.87 -17.55
C GLN A 112 -13.32 48.40 -17.61
N GLU A 113 -12.55 49.00 -16.71
CA GLU A 113 -12.27 50.45 -16.76
C GLU A 113 -11.34 50.80 -17.91
N LYS A 114 -10.38 49.94 -18.24
CA LYS A 114 -9.50 50.13 -19.41
C LYS A 114 -10.23 49.95 -20.74
N SER A 115 -11.21 49.04 -20.82
CA SER A 115 -12.02 48.87 -22.03
C SER A 115 -13.03 50.00 -22.22
N LYS A 116 -13.62 50.55 -21.14
CA LYS A 116 -14.48 51.74 -21.20
C LYS A 116 -13.75 53.03 -21.58
N LYS A 117 -12.45 53.14 -21.31
CA LYS A 117 -11.62 54.31 -21.70
C LYS A 117 -11.07 54.24 -23.13
N LYS A 118 -11.25 53.11 -23.83
CA LYS A 118 -10.80 52.90 -25.22
C LYS A 118 -11.94 52.88 -26.23
N SER A 119 -13.15 53.27 -25.81
CA SER A 119 -14.33 53.39 -26.68
C SER A 119 -14.87 54.82 -26.66
#